data_AF-B2I537-F1
#
_entry.id   AF-B2I537-F1
#
_cell.length_a   1.000
_cell.length_b   1.000
_cell.length_c   1.000
_cell.angle_alpha   90.00
_cell.angle_beta   90.00
_cell.angle_gamma   90.00
#
_symmetry.space_group_name_H-M   'P 1'
#
loop_
_entity.id
_entity.type
_entity.pdbx_description
1 polymer ?
#
loop_
_entity_poly.entity_id
_entity_poly.type
_entity_poly.pdbx_seq_one_letter_code
_entity_poly.pdbx_strand_id
1 'polypeptide(L)'
;MPTLKQGTMIPTHDETEVINAGIAADVDARELDSQWHKGAKLACEAFSPEIYTALVAMKRPRGRPKADQTKVFTAIRLDADLLEAFKATGKGWQTRVNAALRQFIAEHPLNR
;
A
#
# COMPACT_ATOMS: atom_id res chain seq x y z
N MET A 1 13.32 -2.43 -7.90
CA MET A 1 13.04 -3.09 -6.60
C MET A 1 13.09 -2.03 -5.51
N PRO A 2 12.25 -2.09 -4.47
CA PRO A 2 12.36 -1.15 -3.35
C PRO A 2 13.74 -1.29 -2.72
N THR A 3 14.42 -0.17 -2.48
CA THR A 3 15.69 -0.15 -1.74
C THR A 3 15.45 -0.50 -0.27
N LEU A 4 16.41 -1.19 0.34
CA LEU A 4 16.37 -1.50 1.77
C LEU A 4 16.36 -0.21 2.60
N LYS A 5 15.78 -0.27 3.79
CA LYS A 5 15.75 0.87 4.70
C LYS A 5 17.16 1.18 5.19
N GLN A 6 17.41 2.45 5.50
CA GLN A 6 18.65 2.86 6.15
C GLN A 6 18.83 2.09 7.47
N GLY A 7 20.02 1.51 7.68
CA GLY A 7 20.33 0.68 8.85
C GLY A 7 19.94 -0.80 8.74
N THR A 8 19.47 -1.29 7.59
CA THR A 8 19.30 -2.74 7.38
C THR A 8 20.66 -3.45 7.40
N MET A 9 20.90 -4.26 8.43
CA MET A 9 22.06 -5.15 8.51
C MET A 9 21.76 -6.45 7.75
N ILE A 10 22.66 -6.82 6.86
CA ILE A 10 22.62 -8.10 6.14
C ILE A 10 23.71 -8.96 6.77
N PRO A 11 23.42 -10.21 7.17
CA PRO A 11 24.43 -11.11 7.70
C PRO A 11 25.63 -11.22 6.75
N THR A 12 26.83 -11.18 7.31
CA THR A 12 28.07 -11.49 6.61
C THR A 12 28.11 -12.97 6.24
N HIS A 13 29.08 -13.36 5.40
CA HIS A 13 29.24 -14.76 5.01
C HIS A 13 29.49 -15.66 6.23
N ASP A 14 30.45 -15.30 7.07
CA ASP A 14 30.80 -16.04 8.29
C ASP A 14 29.61 -16.14 9.26
N GLU A 15 28.85 -15.05 9.43
CA GLU A 15 27.62 -15.08 10.25
C GLU A 15 26.56 -16.00 9.64
N THR A 16 26.44 -16.05 8.31
CA THR A 16 25.53 -16.96 7.60
C THR A 16 25.94 -18.41 7.84
N GLU A 17 27.23 -18.73 7.83
CA GLU A 17 27.72 -20.09 8.13
C GLU A 17 27.37 -20.52 9.56
N VAL A 18 27.57 -19.62 10.54
CA VAL A 18 27.20 -19.90 11.94
C VAL A 18 25.69 -20.10 12.10
N ILE A 19 24.86 -19.28 11.42
CA ILE A 19 23.41 -19.44 11.42
C ILE A 19 23.01 -20.81 10.84
N ASN A 20 23.58 -21.17 9.69
CA ASN A 20 23.28 -22.45 9.04
C ASN A 20 23.74 -23.65 9.88
N ALA A 21 24.91 -23.56 10.52
CA ALA A 21 25.39 -24.60 11.43
C ALA A 21 24.47 -24.77 12.64
N GLY A 22 23.93 -23.67 13.18
CA GLY A 22 22.93 -23.69 14.24
C GLY A 22 21.63 -24.36 13.81
N ILE A 23 21.13 -24.04 12.60
CA ILE A 23 19.93 -24.69 12.02
C ILE A 23 20.16 -26.20 11.85
N ALA A 24 21.31 -26.61 11.31
CA ALA A 24 21.64 -28.02 11.09
C ALA A 24 21.78 -28.83 12.38
N ALA A 25 22.14 -28.19 13.49
CA ALA A 25 22.26 -28.85 14.80
C ALA A 25 20.91 -29.01 15.52
N ASP A 26 19.88 -28.27 15.12
CA ASP A 26 18.55 -28.31 15.71
C ASP A 26 17.65 -29.32 14.99
N VAL A 27 17.26 -30.38 15.71
CA VAL A 27 16.42 -31.47 15.19
C VAL A 27 14.99 -31.02 14.87
N ASP A 28 14.49 -29.98 15.54
CA ASP A 28 13.14 -29.46 15.34
C ASP A 28 13.11 -28.39 14.23
N ALA A 29 14.28 -27.84 13.86
CA ALA A 29 14.43 -26.88 12.78
C ALA A 29 14.52 -27.56 11.41
N ARG A 30 13.38 -28.00 10.86
CA ARG A 30 13.37 -28.53 9.49
C ARG A 30 13.59 -27.42 8.45
N GLU A 31 14.65 -27.54 7.65
CA GLU A 31 14.85 -26.68 6.48
C GLU A 31 13.82 -26.93 5.36
N LEU A 32 13.29 -25.85 4.80
CA LEU A 32 12.38 -25.89 3.65
C LEU A 32 13.20 -25.88 2.35
N ASP A 33 13.93 -26.97 2.12
CA ASP A 33 14.85 -27.11 1.00
C ASP A 33 14.15 -27.37 -0.35
N SER A 34 14.95 -27.55 -1.41
CA SER A 34 14.41 -27.85 -2.74
C SER A 34 13.64 -29.17 -2.81
N GLN A 35 13.95 -30.15 -1.95
CA GLN A 35 13.20 -31.41 -1.90
C GLN A 35 11.83 -31.20 -1.28
N TRP A 36 11.76 -30.43 -0.19
CA TRP A 36 10.51 -30.02 0.43
C TRP A 36 9.59 -29.31 -0.55
N HIS A 37 10.14 -28.33 -1.29
CA HIS A 37 9.38 -27.54 -2.27
C HIS A 37 8.73 -28.40 -3.38
N LYS A 38 9.35 -29.52 -3.78
CA LYS A 38 8.77 -30.43 -4.78
C LYS A 38 7.46 -31.08 -4.30
N GLY A 39 7.30 -31.26 -3.00
CA GLY A 39 6.09 -31.82 -2.39
C GLY A 39 5.11 -30.77 -1.88
N ALA A 40 5.44 -29.48 -1.99
CA ALA A 40 4.59 -28.40 -1.51
C ALA A 40 3.34 -28.28 -2.40
N LYS A 41 2.16 -28.23 -1.76
CA LYS A 41 0.86 -28.06 -2.43
C LYS A 41 0.39 -26.62 -2.36
N LEU A 42 -0.39 -26.21 -3.35
CA LEU A 42 -1.08 -24.93 -3.28
C LEU A 42 -2.12 -24.94 -2.15
N ALA A 43 -2.38 -23.79 -1.54
CA ALA A 43 -3.35 -23.70 -0.44
C ALA A 43 -4.76 -24.17 -0.86
N CYS A 44 -5.17 -23.91 -2.10
CA CYS A 44 -6.45 -24.39 -2.65
C CYS A 44 -6.52 -25.91 -2.84
N GLU A 45 -5.38 -26.59 -2.90
CA GLU A 45 -5.28 -28.06 -3.00
C GLU A 45 -5.04 -28.72 -1.64
N ALA A 46 -4.39 -28.00 -0.72
CA ALA A 46 -4.07 -28.48 0.62
C ALA A 46 -5.26 -28.38 1.59
N PHE A 47 -6.13 -27.39 1.39
CA PHE A 47 -7.31 -27.17 2.25
C PHE A 47 -8.60 -27.57 1.55
N SER A 48 -9.64 -27.87 2.35
CA SER A 48 -10.99 -28.02 1.79
C SER A 48 -11.47 -26.70 1.20
N PRO A 49 -12.39 -26.73 0.20
CA PRO A 49 -12.91 -25.50 -0.42
C PRO A 49 -13.51 -24.51 0.59
N GLU A 50 -14.18 -25.01 1.62
CA GLU A 50 -14.77 -24.20 2.70
C GLU A 50 -13.70 -23.46 3.50
N ILE A 51 -12.66 -24.17 3.95
CA ILE A 51 -11.56 -23.58 4.73
C ILE A 51 -10.78 -22.58 3.88
N TYR A 52 -10.47 -22.94 2.63
CA TYR A 52 -9.77 -22.04 1.71
C TYR A 52 -10.57 -20.75 1.49
N THR A 53 -11.88 -20.86 1.27
CA THR A 53 -12.76 -19.69 1.08
C THR A 53 -12.81 -18.81 2.32
N ALA A 54 -12.90 -19.40 3.51
CA ALA A 54 -12.87 -18.67 4.78
C ALA A 54 -11.54 -17.92 4.97
N LEU A 55 -10.40 -18.55 4.69
CA LEU A 55 -9.07 -17.93 4.78
C LEU A 55 -8.91 -16.76 3.81
N VAL A 56 -9.42 -16.91 2.58
CA VAL A 56 -9.40 -15.84 1.58
C VAL A 56 -10.32 -14.68 2.01
N ALA A 57 -11.50 -14.96 2.54
CA ALA A 57 -12.42 -13.94 3.03
C ALA A 57 -11.87 -13.16 4.24
N MET A 58 -11.07 -13.80 5.10
CA MET A 58 -10.37 -13.14 6.22
C MET A 58 -9.24 -12.21 5.76
N LYS A 59 -8.83 -12.26 4.48
CA LYS A 59 -7.82 -11.37 3.92
C LYS A 59 -8.35 -9.94 3.87
N ARG A 60 -8.15 -9.21 4.96
CA ARG A 60 -8.48 -7.77 5.03
C ARG A 60 -7.76 -7.05 3.88
N PRO A 61 -8.48 -6.29 3.04
CA PRO A 61 -7.84 -5.47 2.01
C PRO A 61 -6.86 -4.54 2.72
N ARG A 62 -5.58 -4.65 2.37
CA ARG A 62 -4.55 -3.77 2.93
C ARG A 62 -4.71 -2.39 2.31
N GLY A 63 -4.99 -1.38 3.14
CA GLY A 63 -5.02 0.03 2.73
C GLY A 63 -6.28 0.76 3.17
N ARG A 64 -6.32 2.07 2.88
CA ARG A 64 -7.54 2.88 3.07
C ARG A 64 -8.65 2.29 2.17
N PRO A 65 -9.88 2.13 2.68
CA PRO A 65 -11.03 1.76 1.84
C PRO A 65 -11.08 2.64 0.59
N LYS A 66 -11.33 2.03 -0.57
CA LYS A 66 -11.48 2.76 -1.82
C LYS A 66 -12.63 3.76 -1.64
N ALA A 67 -12.37 5.05 -1.84
CA ALA A 67 -13.42 6.05 -1.75
C ALA A 67 -14.39 5.86 -2.93
N ASP A 68 -15.71 5.86 -2.67
CA ASP A 68 -16.74 5.72 -3.72
C ASP A 68 -16.65 6.83 -4.78
N GLN A 69 -16.24 8.03 -4.36
CA GLN A 69 -15.99 9.14 -5.26
C GLN A 69 -14.57 9.68 -5.05
N THR A 70 -13.71 9.44 -6.03
CA THR A 70 -12.36 9.99 -6.06
C THR A 70 -12.37 11.38 -6.65
N LYS A 71 -11.57 12.30 -6.08
CA LYS A 71 -11.29 13.58 -6.73
C LYS A 71 -10.65 13.32 -8.09
N VAL A 72 -11.18 13.94 -9.14
CA VAL A 72 -10.58 13.91 -10.48
C VAL A 72 -9.57 15.04 -10.57
N PHE A 73 -8.34 14.72 -10.99
CA PHE A 73 -7.33 15.74 -11.29
C PHE A 73 -7.64 16.35 -12.65
N THR A 74 -7.88 17.66 -12.68
CA THR A 74 -8.09 18.42 -13.90
C THR A 74 -7.15 19.62 -13.91
N ALA A 75 -6.39 19.78 -14.98
CA ALA A 75 -5.53 20.94 -15.17
C ALA A 75 -6.37 22.11 -15.70
N ILE A 76 -6.52 23.16 -14.88
CA ILE A 76 -7.14 24.43 -15.26
C ILE A 76 -6.12 25.57 -15.11
N ARG A 77 -6.21 26.58 -15.95
CA ARG A 77 -5.45 27.82 -15.80
C ARG A 77 -6.26 28.79 -14.94
N LEU A 78 -5.63 29.37 -13.93
CA LEU A 78 -6.18 30.40 -13.06
C LEU A 78 -5.35 31.67 -13.23
N ASP A 79 -5.98 32.82 -13.05
CA ASP A 79 -5.27 34.10 -13.06
C ASP A 79 -4.22 34.16 -11.93
N ALA A 80 -3.14 34.91 -12.18
CA ALA A 80 -1.96 34.92 -11.32
C ALA A 80 -2.27 35.50 -9.94
N ASP A 81 -3.04 36.58 -9.89
CA ASP A 81 -3.50 37.25 -8.67
C ASP A 81 -4.36 36.33 -7.79
N LEU A 82 -5.27 35.58 -8.40
CA LEU A 82 -6.11 34.61 -7.71
C LEU A 82 -5.26 33.47 -7.13
N LEU A 83 -4.32 32.96 -7.91
CA LEU A 83 -3.39 31.92 -7.46
C LEU A 83 -2.54 32.40 -6.27
N GLU A 84 -2.04 33.63 -6.32
CA GLU A 84 -1.28 34.26 -5.24
C GLU A 84 -2.11 34.43 -3.97
N ALA A 85 -3.33 34.95 -4.09
CA ALA A 85 -4.24 35.13 -2.96
C ALA A 85 -4.53 33.80 -2.24
N PHE A 86 -4.82 32.73 -2.99
CA PHE A 86 -5.03 31.42 -2.38
C PHE A 86 -3.73 30.84 -1.83
N LYS A 87 -2.60 30.92 -2.52
CA LYS A 87 -1.31 30.40 -2.01
C LYS A 87 -0.87 31.09 -0.72
N ALA A 88 -1.13 32.39 -0.57
CA ALA A 88 -0.85 33.15 0.65
C ALA A 88 -1.56 32.59 1.89
N THR A 89 -2.69 31.88 1.71
CA THR A 89 -3.39 31.22 2.82
C THR A 89 -2.62 30.01 3.41
N GLY A 90 -1.56 29.55 2.74
CA GLY A 90 -0.69 28.48 3.20
C GLY A 90 -1.20 27.07 2.90
N LYS A 91 -0.84 26.10 3.75
CA LYS A 91 -1.16 24.68 3.58
C LYS A 91 -2.68 24.48 3.41
N GLY A 92 -3.07 23.76 2.35
CA GLY A 92 -4.47 23.49 2.04
C GLY A 92 -5.15 24.53 1.14
N TRP A 93 -4.41 25.44 0.52
CA TRP A 93 -4.97 26.42 -0.43
C TRP A 93 -5.79 25.77 -1.56
N GLN A 94 -5.37 24.63 -2.10
CA GLN A 94 -6.15 23.89 -3.12
C GLN A 94 -7.50 23.38 -2.58
N THR A 95 -7.56 22.99 -1.31
CA THR A 95 -8.82 22.60 -0.67
C THR A 95 -9.75 23.81 -0.55
N ARG A 96 -9.21 24.99 -0.25
CA ARG A 96 -9.96 26.26 -0.22
C ARG A 96 -10.46 26.66 -1.60
N VAL A 97 -9.66 26.52 -2.65
CA VAL A 97 -10.11 26.73 -4.05
C VAL A 97 -11.31 25.83 -4.37
N ASN A 98 -11.23 24.54 -4.05
CA ASN A 98 -12.35 23.61 -4.28
C ASN A 98 -13.60 23.98 -3.45
N ALA A 99 -13.43 24.47 -2.22
CA ALA A 99 -14.56 24.94 -1.41
C ALA A 99 -15.21 26.20 -2.02
N ALA A 100 -14.41 27.17 -2.48
CA ALA A 100 -14.88 28.37 -3.15
C ALA A 100 -15.65 28.05 -4.44
N LEU A 101 -15.16 27.11 -5.26
CA LEU A 101 -15.87 26.67 -6.47
C LEU A 101 -17.22 26.01 -6.13
N ARG A 102 -17.29 25.23 -5.05
CA ARG A 102 -18.56 24.63 -4.60
C ARG A 102 -19.55 25.69 -4.11
N GLN A 103 -19.05 26.67 -3.35
CA GLN A 103 -19.85 27.79 -2.89
C GLN A 103 -20.39 28.60 -4.07
N PHE A 104 -19.55 28.90 -5.06
CA PHE A 104 -19.96 29.61 -6.27
C PHE A 104 -21.10 28.90 -7.00
N ILE A 105 -21.01 27.57 -7.19
CA ILE A 105 -22.08 26.79 -7.83
C ILE A 105 -23.38 26.78 -7.01
N ALA A 106 -23.27 26.79 -5.68
CA ALA A 106 -24.43 26.83 -4.79
C ALA A 106 -25.15 28.20 -4.82
N GLU A 107 -24.38 29.28 -4.88
CA GLU A 107 -24.90 30.66 -4.97
C GLU A 107 -25.37 31.03 -6.38
N HIS A 108 -24.68 30.50 -7.39
CA HIS A 108 -24.93 30.72 -8.81
C HIS A 108 -25.14 29.36 -9.48
N PRO A 109 -26.38 28.83 -9.44
CA PRO A 109 -26.70 27.60 -10.15
C PRO A 109 -26.27 27.77 -11.60
N LEU A 110 -25.46 26.83 -12.09
CA LEU A 110 -25.07 26.76 -13.48
C LEU A 110 -26.29 26.27 -14.29
N ASN A 111 -27.32 27.11 -14.37
CA ASN A 111 -28.45 26.89 -15.23
C ASN A 111 -27.93 26.96 -16.67
N ARG A 112 -28.12 25.86 -17.38
CA ARG A 112 -27.92 25.75 -18.82
C ARG A 112 -29.27 25.84 -19.49
#